data_AF-X1CX21-F1
#
_entry.id   AF-X1CX21-F1
#
_cell.length_a   1.000
_cell.length_b   1.000
_cell.length_c   1.000
_cell.angle_alpha   90.00
_cell.angle_beta   90.00
_cell.angle_gamma   90.00
#
_symmetry.space_group_name_H-M   'P 1'
#
loop_
_entity.id
_entity.type
_entity.pdbx_description
1 polymer ?
#
loop_
_entity_poly.entity_id
_entity_poly.type
_entity_poly.pdbx_seq_one_letter_code
_entity_poly.pdbx_strand_id
1 'polypeptide(L)'
;NNDNITDTDYSFRTFNGTAWTPWAPITSLIVFNMSSVPSGNYDISIPVKNMYGVTSVWLTIQYTAPGDGEEAIPSYSLLIISLISLVSVSIIFHITRKKLNR
;
A
#
# COMPACT_ATOMS: atom_id res chain seq x y z
N ASN A 1 -9.16 -23.76 -31.32
CA ASN A 1 -8.64 -23.02 -32.50
C ASN A 1 -9.12 -23.75 -33.74
N ASN A 2 -9.67 -23.05 -34.74
CA ASN A 2 -10.30 -23.66 -35.94
C ASN A 2 -9.40 -23.54 -37.19
N ASP A 3 -8.12 -23.26 -36.97
CA ASP A 3 -7.10 -22.93 -37.98
C ASP A 3 -5.79 -23.71 -37.78
N ASN A 4 -5.70 -24.56 -36.74
CA ASN A 4 -4.52 -25.35 -36.37
C ASN A 4 -3.23 -24.53 -36.13
N ILE A 5 -3.30 -23.21 -35.96
CA ILE A 5 -2.15 -22.40 -35.55
C ILE A 5 -2.12 -22.37 -34.01
N THR A 6 -0.94 -22.63 -33.45
CA THR A 6 -0.71 -22.39 -32.02
C THR A 6 -0.48 -20.90 -31.84
N ASP A 7 -1.45 -20.26 -31.23
CA ASP A 7 -1.48 -18.83 -30.94
C ASP A 7 -0.53 -18.58 -29.76
N THR A 8 0.69 -18.09 -30.02
CA THR A 8 1.73 -17.93 -28.99
C THR A 8 1.89 -16.49 -28.52
N ASP A 9 1.38 -15.51 -29.27
CA ASP A 9 1.66 -14.09 -29.07
C ASP A 9 0.53 -13.40 -28.32
N TYR A 10 0.22 -13.92 -27.13
CA TYR A 10 -0.66 -13.24 -26.21
C TYR A 10 0.06 -12.05 -25.56
N SER A 11 -0.62 -10.90 -25.54
CA SER A 11 -0.14 -9.71 -24.83
C SER A 11 -1.23 -9.10 -23.97
N PHE A 12 -0.82 -8.42 -22.89
CA PHE A 12 -1.66 -7.67 -21.97
C PHE A 12 -1.20 -6.22 -21.82
N ARG A 13 -2.07 -5.39 -21.28
CA ARG A 13 -1.77 -4.06 -20.74
C ARG A 13 -2.73 -3.79 -19.57
N THR A 14 -2.51 -2.70 -18.85
CA THR A 14 -3.32 -2.29 -17.69
C THR A 14 -3.64 -0.81 -17.77
N PHE A 15 -4.75 -0.39 -17.15
CA PHE A 15 -5.12 1.01 -17.02
C PHE A 15 -4.92 1.44 -15.56
N ASN A 16 -4.24 2.57 -15.33
CA ASN A 16 -3.94 3.05 -13.98
C ASN A 16 -4.87 4.18 -13.50
N GLY A 17 -6.01 4.38 -14.17
CA GLY A 17 -6.91 5.51 -13.91
C GLY A 17 -6.60 6.77 -14.72
N THR A 18 -5.43 6.86 -15.37
CA THR A 18 -5.04 8.04 -16.18
C THR A 18 -4.57 7.65 -17.58
N ALA A 19 -3.77 6.59 -17.69
CA ALA A 19 -3.20 6.13 -18.95
C ALA A 19 -3.12 4.59 -18.99
N TRP A 20 -3.01 4.07 -20.21
CA TRP A 20 -2.73 2.65 -20.46
C TRP A 20 -1.23 2.40 -20.43
N THR A 21 -0.83 1.26 -19.87
CA THR A 21 0.54 0.75 -20.02
C THR A 21 0.77 0.24 -21.47
N PRO A 22 2.04 0.17 -21.92
CA PRO A 22 2.37 -0.49 -23.17
C PRO A 22 1.94 -1.96 -23.19
N TRP A 23 1.72 -2.51 -24.38
CA TRP A 23 1.49 -3.95 -24.53
C TRP A 23 2.73 -4.73 -24.10
N ALA A 24 2.52 -5.74 -23.27
CA ALA A 24 3.55 -6.63 -22.74
C ALA A 24 3.14 -8.10 -22.94
N PRO A 25 4.08 -9.06 -23.04
CA PRO A 25 3.76 -10.49 -23.11
C PRO A 25 3.03 -10.97 -21.86
N ILE A 26 2.15 -11.97 -21.97
CA ILE A 26 1.43 -12.50 -20.80
C ILE A 26 2.39 -13.03 -19.73
N THR A 27 2.16 -12.62 -18.48
CA THR A 27 2.87 -13.09 -17.30
C THR A 27 1.92 -13.81 -16.36
N SER A 28 2.46 -14.69 -15.50
CA SER A 28 1.68 -15.34 -14.45
C SER A 28 1.26 -14.39 -13.32
N LEU A 29 1.89 -13.21 -13.24
CA LEU A 29 1.65 -12.22 -12.22
C LEU A 29 1.70 -10.81 -12.81
N ILE A 30 0.66 -10.03 -12.54
CA ILE A 30 0.60 -8.60 -12.86
C ILE A 30 0.80 -7.83 -11.56
N VAL A 31 1.88 -7.06 -11.48
CA VAL A 31 2.16 -6.19 -10.32
C VAL A 31 1.68 -4.78 -10.64
N PHE A 32 0.75 -4.28 -9.84
CA PHE A 32 0.29 -2.90 -9.90
C PHE A 32 0.75 -2.17 -8.64
N ASN A 33 1.69 -1.24 -8.79
CA ASN A 33 2.20 -0.47 -7.66
C ASN A 33 1.21 0.65 -7.30
N MET A 34 0.59 0.54 -6.13
CA MET A 34 -0.37 1.52 -5.61
C MET A 34 0.26 2.61 -4.73
N SER A 35 1.59 2.63 -4.55
CA SER A 35 2.26 3.53 -3.60
C SER A 35 2.11 5.02 -3.93
N SER A 36 1.76 5.37 -5.17
CA SER A 36 1.55 6.75 -5.63
C SER A 36 0.13 7.01 -6.12
N VAL A 37 -0.79 6.07 -5.84
CA VAL A 37 -2.14 6.10 -6.35
C VAL A 37 -3.07 6.59 -5.23
N PRO A 38 -3.89 7.62 -5.42
CA PRO A 38 -4.82 8.10 -4.39
C PRO A 38 -5.89 7.04 -4.05
N SER A 39 -6.73 7.30 -3.06
CA SER A 39 -7.94 6.49 -2.83
C SER A 39 -8.88 6.60 -4.03
N GLY A 40 -9.48 5.48 -4.46
CA GLY A 40 -10.39 5.47 -5.59
C GLY A 40 -10.79 4.07 -6.05
N ASN A 41 -11.64 4.04 -7.08
CA ASN A 41 -11.98 2.84 -7.82
C ASN A 41 -11.06 2.72 -9.04
N TYR A 42 -10.43 1.57 -9.20
CA TYR A 42 -9.48 1.28 -10.26
C TYR A 42 -9.96 0.09 -11.08
N ASP A 43 -10.16 0.33 -12.37
CA ASP A 43 -10.46 -0.75 -13.31
C ASP A 43 -9.16 -1.27 -13.91
N ILE A 44 -8.77 -2.48 -13.49
CA ILE A 44 -7.75 -3.25 -14.18
C ILE A 44 -8.45 -4.00 -15.31
N SER A 45 -8.33 -3.46 -16.52
CA SER A 45 -8.64 -4.24 -17.73
C SER A 45 -7.43 -5.10 -18.07
N ILE A 46 -7.65 -6.41 -18.25
CA ILE A 46 -6.65 -7.32 -18.81
C ILE A 46 -7.14 -7.69 -20.21
N PRO A 47 -6.91 -6.84 -21.22
CA PRO A 47 -7.15 -7.20 -22.60
C PRO A 47 -6.10 -8.22 -23.01
N VAL A 48 -6.54 -9.37 -23.50
CA VAL A 48 -5.70 -10.38 -24.14
C VAL A 48 -5.88 -10.21 -25.65
N LYS A 49 -4.80 -9.81 -26.33
CA LYS A 49 -4.77 -9.75 -27.79
C LYS A 49 -4.28 -11.08 -28.34
N ASN A 50 -4.92 -11.54 -29.41
CA ASN A 50 -4.39 -12.54 -30.32
C ASN A 50 -4.55 -12.14 -31.79
N MET A 51 -4.25 -13.05 -32.71
CA MET A 51 -4.40 -12.82 -34.15
C MET A 51 -5.85 -12.55 -34.60
N TYR A 52 -6.84 -12.89 -33.77
CA TYR A 52 -8.27 -12.75 -34.05
C TYR A 52 -8.88 -11.47 -33.51
N GLY A 53 -8.15 -10.73 -32.68
CA GLY A 53 -8.62 -9.48 -32.09
C GLY A 53 -8.24 -9.36 -30.63
N VAL A 54 -8.99 -8.53 -29.91
CA VAL A 54 -8.76 -8.24 -28.50
C VAL A 54 -9.98 -8.68 -27.72
N THR A 55 -9.80 -9.56 -26.75
CA THR A 55 -10.81 -9.90 -25.75
C THR A 55 -10.41 -9.28 -24.42
N SER A 56 -11.37 -8.71 -23.68
CA SER A 56 -11.08 -8.03 -22.41
C SER A 56 -11.93 -8.57 -21.28
N VAL A 57 -11.29 -8.80 -20.14
CA VAL A 57 -11.95 -8.97 -18.84
C VAL A 57 -11.62 -7.76 -17.97
N TRP A 58 -12.62 -7.28 -17.24
CA TRP A 58 -12.49 -6.14 -16.34
C TRP A 58 -12.49 -6.64 -14.90
N LEU A 59 -11.48 -6.23 -14.13
CA LEU A 59 -11.40 -6.41 -12.69
C LEU A 59 -11.44 -5.01 -12.05
N THR A 60 -12.51 -4.71 -11.33
CA THR A 60 -12.62 -3.47 -10.55
C THR A 60 -12.07 -3.70 -9.15
N ILE A 61 -11.13 -2.87 -8.73
CA ILE A 61 -10.54 -2.86 -7.39
C ILE A 61 -10.91 -1.54 -6.74
N GLN A 62 -11.55 -1.61 -5.57
CA GLN A 62 -11.69 -0.45 -4.71
C GLN A 62 -10.46 -0.38 -3.80
N TYR A 63 -9.73 0.73 -3.87
CA TYR A 63 -8.54 0.97 -3.07
C TYR A 63 -8.72 2.21 -2.20
N THR A 64 -8.42 2.06 -0.91
CA THR A 64 -8.28 3.18 0.02
C THR A 64 -6.80 3.33 0.32
N ALA A 65 -6.22 4.44 -0.12
CA ALA A 65 -4.85 4.78 0.20
C ALA A 65 -4.69 4.88 1.72
N PRO A 66 -3.58 4.39 2.29
CA PRO A 66 -3.26 4.68 3.68
C PRO A 66 -3.20 6.20 3.83
N GLY A 67 -3.98 6.75 4.75
CA GLY A 67 -4.04 8.21 4.96
C GLY A 67 -2.65 8.77 5.23
N ASP A 68 -2.43 10.04 4.90
CA ASP A 68 -1.14 10.75 4.98
C ASP A 68 -0.61 10.93 6.43
N GLY A 69 -1.14 10.19 7.40
CA GLY A 69 -0.71 10.21 8.80
C GLY A 69 -1.82 10.44 9.81
N GLU A 70 -3.11 10.44 9.44
CA GLU A 70 -4.18 10.57 10.45
C GLU A 70 -4.41 9.30 11.29
N GLU A 71 -3.86 8.15 10.87
CA GLU A 71 -3.71 6.96 11.74
C GLU A 71 -2.28 6.78 12.25
N ALA A 72 -1.52 7.86 12.38
CA ALA A 72 -0.39 7.83 13.30
C ALA A 72 -0.97 7.54 14.70
N ILE A 73 -0.53 6.44 15.33
CA ILE A 73 -0.76 6.22 16.77
C ILE A 73 -0.48 7.56 17.44
N PRO A 74 -1.46 8.19 18.13
CA PRO A 74 -1.27 9.53 18.66
C PRO A 74 -0.02 9.50 19.52
N SER A 75 1.01 10.21 19.06
CA SER A 75 2.26 10.29 19.78
C SER A 75 1.94 11.05 21.07
N TYR A 76 2.06 10.36 22.21
CA TYR A 76 1.88 11.02 23.49
C TYR A 76 2.87 12.19 23.57
N SER A 77 2.38 13.36 23.97
CA SER A 77 3.18 14.59 24.02
C SER A 77 4.50 14.34 24.76
N LEU A 78 5.63 14.58 24.09
CA LEU A 78 6.97 14.46 24.69
C LEU A 78 7.11 15.32 25.94
N LEU A 79 6.38 16.44 26.02
CA LEU A 79 6.34 17.29 27.21
C LEU A 79 5.68 16.58 28.40
N ILE A 80 4.59 15.84 28.16
CA ILE A 80 3.88 15.07 29.19
C ILE A 80 4.75 13.89 29.65
N ILE A 81 5.35 13.14 28.71
CA ILE A 81 6.26 12.03 29.03
C ILE A 81 7.45 12.52 29.87
N SER A 82 8.04 13.66 29.48
CA SER A 82 9.16 14.28 30.19
C SER A 82 8.75 14.70 31.61
N LEU A 83 7.59 15.33 31.77
CA LEU A 83 7.09 15.75 33.08
C LEU A 83 6.87 14.56 34.02
N ILE A 84 6.23 13.49 33.54
CA ILE A 84 6.01 12.27 34.33
C ILE A 84 7.34 11.63 34.74
N SER A 85 8.31 11.58 33.83
CA SER A 85 9.64 11.03 34.10
C SER A 85 10.39 11.83 35.15
N LEU A 86 10.37 13.17 35.06
CA LEU A 86 11.02 14.05 36.04
C LEU A 86 10.40 13.93 37.43
N VAL A 87 9.07 13.89 37.52
CA VAL A 87 8.36 13.70 38.80
C VAL A 87 8.70 12.33 39.40
N SER A 88 8.69 11.28 38.58
CA SER A 88 9.01 9.92 39.02
C SER A 88 10.44 9.82 39.58
N VAL A 89 11.43 10.39 38.87
CA VAL A 89 12.82 10.42 39.33
C VAL A 89 12.97 11.23 40.63
N SER A 90 12.28 12.36 40.74
CA SER A 90 12.29 13.19 41.96
C SER A 90 11.77 12.44 43.18
N ILE A 91 10.64 11.72 43.03
CA ILE A 91 10.05 10.91 44.12
C ILE A 91 11.01 9.79 44.53
N ILE A 92 11.56 9.05 43.57
CA ILE A 92 12.51 7.96 43.84
C ILE A 92 13.72 8.50 44.60
N PHE A 93 14.32 9.59 44.12
CA PHE A 93 15.47 10.22 44.75
C PHE A 93 15.18 10.67 46.19
N HIS A 94 13.99 11.21 46.44
CA HIS A 94 13.59 11.66 47.77
C HIS A 94 13.42 10.47 48.74
N ILE A 95 12.82 9.37 48.28
CA ILE A 95 12.64 8.14 49.06
C ILE A 95 13.99 7.50 49.37
N THR A 96 14.90 7.40 48.38
CA THR A 96 16.23 6.81 48.59
C THR A 96 17.07 7.63 49.56
N ARG A 97 17.04 8.96 49.47
CA ARG A 97 17.77 9.84 50.39
C ARG A 97 17.26 9.71 51.83
N LYS A 98 15.93 9.61 52.01
CA LYS A 98 15.33 9.41 53.34
C LYS A 98 15.68 8.05 53.95
N LYS A 99 15.86 7.00 53.13
CA LYS A 99 16.32 5.69 53.59
C LYS A 99 17.82 5.65 53.93
N LEU A 100 18.65 6.42 53.23
CA LEU A 100 20.10 6.48 53.51
C LEU A 100 20.43 7.24 54.81
N ASN A 101 19.60 8.23 55.16
CA ASN A 101 19.80 9.11 56.31
C ASN A 101 19.11 8.59 57.59
N ARG A 102 18.68 7.34 57.63
CA ARG A 102 17.95 6.72 58.75
C ARG A 102 18.64 5.44 59.15
#